data_AF-A0A3N6F5F1-F1
#
_entry.id   AF-A0A3N6F5F1-F1
#
_cell.length_a   1.000
_cell.length_b   1.000
_cell.length_c   1.000
_cell.angle_alpha   90.00
_cell.angle_beta   90.00
_cell.angle_gamma   90.00
#
_symmetry.space_group_name_H-M   'P 1'
#
loop_
_entity.id
_entity.type
_entity.pdbx_description
1 polymer ?
#
loop_
_entity_poly.entity_id
_entity_poly.type
_entity_poly.pdbx_seq_one_letter_code
_entity_poly.pdbx_strand_id
1 'polypeptide(L)'
;MTWRAVPGPAGTPADRLAARHHRALLRRELPRVRESALAWRNGLAALLAGLVGFGLLRGRSDIGSLAAPYAVTVGLVLLLALLCGGAGGLSLLRAAHGRPVSAGDADAFRFDGVAADHTEALRAAQALARGVPLTLCCAALLIAAVGITWYGPSKEGPRVSVTTPAGTVCGEPLRTREGRMTLKTDTGRVTADLTRATAVHPVTSCAPPPANG
;
A
#
# COMPACT_ATOMS: atom_id res chain seq x y z
N MET A 1 48.96 -5.78 21.37
CA MET A 1 48.32 -4.61 22.00
C MET A 1 47.51 -5.11 23.20
N THR A 2 47.89 -4.72 24.43
CA THR A 2 47.18 -5.14 25.66
C THR A 2 46.33 -3.98 26.17
N TRP A 3 45.01 -4.11 26.07
CA TRP A 3 44.06 -3.13 26.58
C TRP A 3 43.98 -3.26 28.11
N ARG A 4 44.15 -2.15 28.85
CA ARG A 4 43.96 -2.10 30.31
C ARG A 4 42.77 -1.20 30.63
N ALA A 5 41.75 -1.77 31.27
CA ALA A 5 40.64 -1.02 31.83
C ALA A 5 41.13 -0.24 33.06
N VAL A 6 40.81 1.05 33.13
CA VAL A 6 40.97 1.86 34.35
C VAL A 6 39.59 2.01 34.98
N PRO A 7 39.39 1.70 36.27
CA PRO A 7 38.10 1.89 36.92
C PRO A 7 37.74 3.38 36.94
N GLY A 8 36.47 3.68 36.62
CA GLY A 8 35.94 5.03 36.71
C GLY A 8 35.83 5.52 38.16
N PRO A 9 35.62 6.84 38.36
CA PRO A 9 35.50 7.43 39.69
C PRO A 9 34.39 6.78 40.52
N ALA A 10 34.58 6.71 41.84
CA ALA A 10 33.64 6.08 42.76
C ALA A 10 32.27 6.79 42.70
N GLY A 11 31.22 6.04 42.38
CA GLY A 11 29.86 6.57 42.24
C GLY A 11 29.35 7.21 43.54
N THR A 12 28.90 8.46 43.43
CA THR A 12 28.39 9.24 44.55
C THR A 12 26.96 8.83 44.94
N PRO A 13 26.47 9.16 46.15
CA PRO A 13 25.08 8.96 46.52
C PRO A 13 24.10 9.68 45.58
N ALA A 14 24.50 10.84 45.05
CA ALA A 14 23.73 11.59 44.06
C ALA A 14 23.59 10.81 42.75
N ASP A 15 24.64 10.12 42.31
CA ASP A 15 24.58 9.25 41.11
C ASP A 15 23.61 8.09 41.30
N ARG A 16 23.54 7.52 42.49
CA ARG A 16 22.56 6.44 42.80
C ARG A 16 21.12 6.98 42.81
N LEU A 17 20.92 8.22 43.20
CA LEU A 17 19.60 8.87 43.22
C LEU A 17 19.17 9.24 41.80
N ALA A 18 20.08 9.82 41.01
CA ALA A 18 19.89 10.11 39.59
C ALA A 18 19.58 8.83 38.79
N ALA A 19 20.34 7.75 39.01
CA ALA A 19 20.08 6.46 38.38
C ALA A 19 18.72 5.86 38.77
N ARG A 20 18.28 6.04 40.02
CA ARG A 20 16.95 5.59 40.47
C ARG A 20 15.82 6.41 39.84
N HIS A 21 15.98 7.73 39.75
CA HIS A 21 15.04 8.61 39.04
C HIS A 21 14.95 8.25 37.56
N HIS A 22 16.09 8.06 36.90
CA HIS A 22 16.12 7.67 35.49
C HIS A 22 15.43 6.33 35.24
N ARG A 23 15.68 5.30 36.07
CA ARG A 23 14.96 4.02 36.00
C ARG A 23 13.46 4.15 36.30
N ALA A 24 13.05 5.08 37.17
CA ALA A 24 11.64 5.33 37.44
C ALA A 24 10.93 5.98 36.24
N LEU A 25 11.59 6.89 35.53
CA LEU A 25 11.09 7.50 34.31
C LEU A 25 10.99 6.48 33.17
N LEU A 26 12.05 5.70 32.93
CA LEU A 26 12.05 4.65 31.90
C LEU A 26 10.93 3.61 32.12
N ARG A 27 10.67 3.22 33.38
CA ARG A 27 9.58 2.29 33.73
C ARG A 27 8.18 2.83 33.42
N ARG A 28 8.00 4.14 33.37
CA ARG A 28 6.71 4.78 33.00
C ARG A 28 6.60 5.03 31.50
N GLU A 29 7.73 5.24 30.82
CA GLU A 29 7.75 5.51 29.37
C GLU A 29 7.64 4.23 28.52
N LEU A 30 8.29 3.14 28.92
CA LEU A 30 8.23 1.83 28.25
C LEU A 30 6.80 1.30 28.01
N PRO A 31 5.89 1.24 29.01
CA PRO A 31 4.52 0.78 28.79
C PRO A 31 3.77 1.69 27.82
N ARG A 32 3.99 3.01 27.87
CA ARG A 32 3.38 3.98 26.94
C ARG A 32 3.86 3.81 25.50
N VAL A 33 5.14 3.48 25.30
CA VAL A 33 5.71 3.16 23.98
C VAL A 33 5.13 1.85 23.46
N ARG A 34 4.97 0.83 24.31
CA ARG A 34 4.35 -0.44 23.92
C ARG A 34 2.87 -0.30 23.56
N GLU A 35 2.10 0.44 24.36
CA GLU A 35 0.71 0.76 24.08
C GLU A 35 0.56 1.52 22.76
N SER A 36 1.40 2.53 22.51
CA SER A 36 1.37 3.25 21.24
C SER A 36 1.75 2.36 20.06
N ALA A 37 2.75 1.48 20.20
CA ALA A 37 3.12 0.53 19.15
C ALA A 37 1.98 -0.48 18.85
N LEU A 38 1.29 -0.97 19.87
CA LEU A 38 0.11 -1.84 19.71
C LEU A 38 -1.06 -1.10 19.06
N ALA A 39 -1.30 0.15 19.44
CA ALA A 39 -2.33 1.00 18.82
C ALA A 39 -2.04 1.21 17.32
N TRP A 40 -0.79 1.49 16.95
CA TRP A 40 -0.38 1.61 15.54
C TRP A 40 -0.54 0.30 14.76
N ARG A 41 -0.19 -0.85 15.35
CA ARG A 41 -0.41 -2.17 14.72
C ARG A 41 -1.89 -2.43 14.48
N ASN A 42 -2.73 -2.17 15.47
CA ASN A 42 -4.18 -2.38 15.37
C ASN A 42 -4.80 -1.40 14.35
N GLY A 43 -4.33 -0.15 14.31
CA GLY A 43 -4.73 0.83 13.30
C GLY A 43 -4.38 0.36 11.89
N LEU A 44 -3.17 -0.17 11.68
CA LEU A 44 -2.75 -0.73 10.39
C LEU A 44 -3.58 -1.95 9.99
N ALA A 45 -3.88 -2.85 10.93
CA ALA A 45 -4.76 -3.99 10.69
C ALA A 45 -6.18 -3.55 10.31
N ALA A 46 -6.75 -2.56 11.01
CA ALA A 46 -8.06 -2.01 10.71
C ALA A 46 -8.09 -1.33 9.33
N LEU A 47 -7.03 -0.60 8.96
CA LEU A 47 -6.91 0.04 7.65
C LEU A 47 -6.88 -1.00 6.52
N LEU A 48 -6.08 -2.07 6.66
CA LEU A 48 -6.03 -3.17 5.71
C LEU A 48 -7.38 -3.90 5.61
N ALA A 49 -8.01 -4.20 6.73
CA ALA A 49 -9.33 -4.83 6.75
C ALA A 49 -10.39 -3.95 6.08
N GLY A 50 -10.37 -2.64 6.34
CA GLY A 50 -11.25 -1.66 5.69
C GLY A 50 -11.05 -1.61 4.18
N LEU A 51 -9.79 -1.65 3.71
CA LEU A 51 -9.46 -1.68 2.29
C LEU A 51 -9.99 -2.94 1.59
N VAL A 52 -9.79 -4.11 2.21
CA VAL A 52 -10.30 -5.41 1.69
C VAL A 52 -11.82 -5.41 1.69
N GLY A 53 -12.45 -4.99 2.79
CA GLY A 53 -13.90 -4.90 2.91
C GLY A 53 -14.50 -3.96 1.86
N PHE A 54 -13.92 -2.77 1.69
CA PHE A 54 -14.35 -1.81 0.67
C PHE A 54 -14.20 -2.36 -0.76
N GLY A 55 -13.11 -3.08 -1.03
CA GLY A 55 -12.90 -3.76 -2.32
C GLY A 55 -13.96 -4.82 -2.62
N LEU A 56 -14.35 -5.61 -1.61
CA LEU A 56 -15.40 -6.63 -1.73
C LEU A 56 -16.80 -6.01 -1.90
N LEU A 57 -17.11 -4.94 -1.15
CA LEU A 57 -18.44 -4.28 -1.20
C LEU A 57 -18.72 -3.62 -2.55
N ARG A 58 -17.71 -3.06 -3.23
CA ARG A 58 -17.95 -2.39 -4.52
C ARG A 58 -17.94 -3.31 -5.75
N GLY A 59 -17.85 -4.62 -5.56
CA GLY A 59 -18.34 -5.63 -6.51
C GLY A 59 -17.63 -5.74 -7.87
N ARG A 60 -16.62 -4.93 -8.19
CA ARG A 60 -15.80 -5.11 -9.38
C ARG A 60 -14.46 -4.41 -9.17
N SER A 61 -13.43 -5.20 -8.87
CA SER A 61 -12.04 -4.76 -8.98
C SER A 61 -11.71 -4.62 -10.47
N ASP A 62 -12.28 -3.63 -11.13
CA ASP A 62 -12.09 -3.38 -12.56
C ASP A 62 -10.70 -2.73 -12.80
N ILE A 63 -9.67 -3.21 -12.11
CA ILE A 63 -8.26 -2.89 -12.41
C ILE A 63 -7.97 -3.26 -13.87
N GLY A 64 -8.67 -4.26 -14.41
CA GLY A 64 -8.60 -4.66 -15.82
C GLY A 64 -9.25 -3.69 -16.81
N SER A 65 -10.08 -2.75 -16.35
CA SER A 65 -10.68 -1.70 -17.19
C SER A 65 -9.92 -0.37 -17.13
N LEU A 66 -8.83 -0.27 -16.37
CA LEU A 66 -7.93 0.90 -16.41
C LEU A 66 -7.03 0.86 -17.65
N ALA A 67 -6.74 2.03 -18.21
CA ALA A 67 -5.73 2.14 -19.26
C ALA A 67 -4.38 1.56 -18.76
N ALA A 68 -3.67 0.86 -19.65
CA ALA A 68 -2.46 0.08 -19.32
C ALA A 68 -1.43 0.79 -18.40
N PRO A 69 -1.07 2.08 -18.58
CA PRO A 69 -0.12 2.73 -17.67
C PRO A 69 -0.68 2.91 -16.26
N TYR A 70 -1.99 3.12 -16.10
CA TYR A 70 -2.62 3.31 -14.80
C TYR A 70 -2.78 2.00 -14.02
N ALA A 71 -2.99 0.88 -14.71
CA ALA A 71 -2.99 -0.44 -14.08
C ALA A 71 -1.61 -0.78 -13.48
N VAL A 72 -0.53 -0.47 -14.21
CA VAL A 72 0.84 -0.69 -13.73
C VAL A 72 1.17 0.22 -12.54
N THR A 73 0.78 1.50 -12.59
CA THR A 73 1.02 2.42 -11.46
C THR A 73 0.27 1.99 -10.21
N VAL A 74 -0.99 1.57 -10.31
CA VAL A 74 -1.75 1.02 -9.17
C VAL A 74 -1.02 -0.20 -8.57
N GLY A 75 -0.56 -1.13 -9.41
CA GLY A 75 0.21 -2.29 -8.95
C GLY A 75 1.49 -1.91 -8.20
N LEU A 76 2.26 -0.97 -8.73
CA LEU A 76 3.49 -0.48 -8.10
C LEU A 76 3.21 0.24 -6.76
N VAL A 77 2.17 1.08 -6.71
CA VAL A 77 1.78 1.79 -5.48
C VAL A 77 1.33 0.81 -4.40
N LEU A 78 0.55 -0.23 -4.75
CA LEU A 78 0.14 -1.27 -3.82
C LEU A 78 1.33 -2.09 -3.31
N LEU A 79 2.30 -2.41 -4.18
CA LEU A 79 3.51 -3.12 -3.79
C LEU A 79 4.36 -2.28 -2.82
N LEU A 80 4.55 -0.99 -3.12
CA LEU A 80 5.24 -0.05 -2.23
C LEU A 80 4.51 0.08 -0.88
N ALA A 81 3.18 0.16 -0.90
CA ALA A 81 2.38 0.19 0.33
C ALA A 81 2.63 -1.06 1.19
N LEU A 82 2.65 -2.24 0.56
CA LEU A 82 2.91 -3.50 1.27
C LEU A 82 4.31 -3.53 1.89
N LEU A 83 5.33 -3.10 1.15
CA LEU A 83 6.71 -3.01 1.65
C LEU A 83 6.83 -2.03 2.82
N CYS A 84 6.24 -0.84 2.68
CA CYS A 84 6.23 0.19 3.74
C CYS A 84 5.47 -0.28 4.98
N GLY A 85 4.28 -0.86 4.80
CA GLY A 85 3.46 -1.40 5.89
C GLY A 85 4.14 -2.56 6.61
N GLY A 86 4.76 -3.48 5.86
CA GLY A 86 5.51 -4.61 6.41
C GLY A 86 6.73 -4.15 7.21
N ALA A 87 7.54 -3.24 6.65
CA ALA A 87 8.70 -2.69 7.35
C ALA A 87 8.31 -1.84 8.57
N GLY A 88 7.23 -1.05 8.48
CA GLY A 88 6.66 -0.30 9.60
C GLY A 88 6.14 -1.23 10.70
N GLY A 89 5.37 -2.25 10.33
CA GLY A 89 4.84 -3.27 11.25
C GLY A 89 5.95 -4.06 11.95
N LEU A 90 6.98 -4.48 11.23
CA LEU A 90 8.15 -5.15 11.81
C LEU A 90 8.91 -4.23 12.78
N SER A 91 9.04 -2.94 12.46
CA SER A 91 9.68 -1.97 13.33
C SER A 91 8.87 -1.74 14.61
N LEU A 92 7.55 -1.66 14.50
CA LEU A 92 6.63 -1.55 15.64
C LEU A 92 6.62 -2.82 16.50
N LEU A 93 6.64 -4.00 15.90
CA LEU A 93 6.74 -5.28 16.62
C LEU A 93 8.07 -5.40 17.37
N ARG A 94 9.18 -4.99 16.74
CA ARG A 94 10.50 -4.93 17.40
C ARG A 94 10.52 -3.93 18.55
N ALA A 95 9.84 -2.79 18.42
CA ALA A 95 9.69 -1.82 19.50
C ALA A 95 8.80 -2.35 20.65
N ALA A 96 7.75 -3.11 20.34
CA ALA A 96 6.80 -3.63 21.32
C ALA A 96 7.36 -4.81 22.13
N HIS A 97 8.05 -5.74 21.48
CA HIS A 97 8.45 -7.02 22.09
C HIS A 97 9.95 -7.15 22.39
N GLY A 98 10.79 -6.21 21.95
CA GLY A 98 12.25 -6.39 22.00
C GLY A 98 12.73 -7.49 21.03
N ARG A 99 14.05 -7.64 20.85
CA ARG A 99 14.56 -8.79 20.07
C ARG A 99 14.38 -10.09 20.86
N PRO A 100 14.03 -11.22 20.20
CA PRO A 100 14.19 -12.52 20.83
C PRO A 100 15.69 -12.75 21.06
N VAL A 101 16.13 -12.60 22.30
CA VAL A 101 17.47 -12.99 22.72
C VAL A 101 17.51 -14.52 22.65
N SER A 102 18.42 -15.05 21.84
CA SER A 102 18.70 -16.49 21.81
C SER A 102 19.12 -16.92 23.21
N ALA A 103 18.42 -17.91 23.75
CA ALA A 103 18.56 -18.40 25.13
C ALA A 103 19.98 -18.88 25.53
N GLY A 104 20.96 -18.82 24.63
CA GLY A 104 22.37 -19.14 24.90
C GLY A 104 23.19 -18.01 25.56
N ASP A 105 22.72 -16.75 25.53
CA ASP A 105 23.45 -15.60 26.09
C ASP A 105 23.00 -15.19 27.51
N ALA A 106 22.01 -15.87 28.08
CA ALA A 106 21.37 -15.47 29.33
C ALA A 106 22.30 -15.51 30.56
N ASP A 107 23.35 -16.34 30.54
CA ASP A 107 24.28 -16.46 31.67
C ASP A 107 25.48 -15.50 31.60
N ALA A 108 25.76 -14.87 30.45
CA ALA A 108 26.92 -13.99 30.28
C ALA A 108 26.65 -12.52 30.66
N PHE A 109 25.39 -12.06 30.67
CA PHE A 109 25.04 -10.64 30.81
C PHE A 109 24.54 -10.21 32.19
N ARG A 110 24.62 -11.09 33.21
CA ARG A 110 24.08 -10.82 34.55
C ARG A 110 24.78 -9.67 35.31
N PHE A 111 25.92 -9.19 34.81
CA PHE A 111 26.74 -8.17 35.48
C PHE A 111 26.47 -6.71 35.07
N ASP A 112 25.71 -6.44 33.99
CA ASP A 112 25.64 -5.09 33.40
C ASP A 112 24.23 -4.66 32.95
N GLY A 113 23.22 -5.04 33.74
CA GLY A 113 21.79 -4.86 33.39
C GLY A 113 21.33 -3.42 33.13
N VAL A 114 22.09 -2.41 33.55
CA VAL A 114 21.71 -0.99 33.41
C VAL A 114 22.13 -0.41 32.06
N ALA A 115 23.31 -0.79 31.57
CA ALA A 115 23.78 -0.38 30.25
C ALA A 115 23.03 -1.14 29.14
N ALA A 116 22.72 -2.42 29.36
CA ALA A 116 21.88 -3.22 28.47
C ALA A 116 20.48 -2.60 28.30
N ASP A 117 19.81 -2.24 29.41
CA ASP A 117 18.48 -1.61 29.39
C ASP A 117 18.44 -0.27 28.62
N HIS A 118 19.49 0.56 28.75
CA HIS A 118 19.55 1.86 28.06
C HIS A 118 19.71 1.69 26.55
N THR A 119 20.55 0.74 26.11
CA THR A 119 20.72 0.47 24.67
C THR A 119 19.48 -0.14 24.04
N GLU A 120 18.74 -0.97 24.77
CA GLU A 120 17.46 -1.55 24.32
C GLU A 120 16.38 -0.46 24.18
N ALA A 121 16.29 0.46 25.15
CA ALA A 121 15.36 1.58 25.12
C ALA A 121 15.61 2.54 23.93
N LEU A 122 16.88 2.89 23.65
CA LEU A 122 17.23 3.74 22.50
C LEU A 122 16.91 3.05 21.17
N ARG A 123 17.13 1.74 21.06
CA ARG A 123 16.79 0.96 19.86
C ARG A 123 15.29 0.86 19.65
N ALA A 124 14.51 0.67 20.72
CA ALA A 124 13.05 0.67 20.65
C ALA A 124 12.50 2.04 20.22
N ALA A 125 13.05 3.14 20.76
CA ALA A 125 12.68 4.50 20.36
C ALA A 125 13.02 4.79 18.89
N GLN A 126 14.20 4.37 18.42
CA GLN A 126 14.59 4.52 17.01
C GLN A 126 13.72 3.67 16.07
N ALA A 127 13.35 2.46 16.48
CA ALA A 127 12.43 1.61 15.71
C ALA A 127 11.03 2.23 15.61
N LEU A 128 10.55 2.86 16.69
CA LEU A 128 9.28 3.61 16.68
C LEU A 128 9.36 4.84 15.77
N ALA A 129 10.43 5.63 15.88
CA ALA A 129 10.64 6.85 15.09
C ALA A 129 10.75 6.57 13.58
N ARG A 130 11.23 5.39 13.19
CA ARG A 130 11.23 4.94 11.79
C ARG A 130 9.93 4.26 11.38
N GLY A 131 9.29 3.51 12.28
CA GLY A 131 8.06 2.78 12.00
C GLY A 131 6.87 3.70 11.71
N VAL A 132 6.69 4.77 12.49
CA VAL A 132 5.60 5.74 12.34
C VAL A 132 5.55 6.37 10.94
N PRO A 133 6.62 7.01 10.42
CA PRO A 133 6.58 7.60 9.07
C PRO A 133 6.36 6.54 7.98
N LEU A 134 6.89 5.33 8.14
CA LEU A 134 6.65 4.21 7.23
C LEU A 134 5.17 3.79 7.20
N THR A 135 4.50 3.74 8.37
CA THR A 135 3.06 3.45 8.43
C THR A 135 2.21 4.57 7.85
N LEU A 136 2.57 5.84 8.05
CA LEU A 136 1.89 6.98 7.42
C LEU A 136 2.08 6.97 5.90
N CYS A 137 3.28 6.66 5.42
CA CYS A 137 3.57 6.50 4.00
C CYS A 137 2.74 5.35 3.40
N CYS A 138 2.66 4.20 4.08
CA CYS A 138 1.78 3.09 3.69
C CYS A 138 0.32 3.54 3.58
N ALA A 139 -0.20 4.25 4.58
CA ALA A 139 -1.58 4.75 4.56
C ALA A 139 -1.82 5.70 3.38
N ALA A 140 -0.90 6.64 3.13
CA ALA A 140 -0.98 7.56 2.00
C ALA A 140 -0.96 6.84 0.64
N LEU A 141 -0.09 5.84 0.48
CA LEU A 141 -0.01 5.02 -0.73
C LEU A 141 -1.30 4.23 -0.96
N LEU A 142 -1.90 3.68 0.09
CA LEU A 142 -3.18 2.97 -0.02
C LEU A 142 -4.32 3.90 -0.42
N ILE A 143 -4.39 5.10 0.16
CA ILE A 143 -5.38 6.13 -0.24
C ILE A 143 -5.18 6.52 -1.70
N ALA A 144 -3.94 6.74 -2.13
CA ALA A 144 -3.63 7.05 -3.52
C ALA A 144 -4.02 5.91 -4.47
N ALA A 145 -3.72 4.65 -4.12
CA ALA A 145 -4.11 3.49 -4.92
C ALA A 145 -5.63 3.40 -5.10
N VAL A 146 -6.38 3.64 -4.03
CA VAL A 146 -7.85 3.73 -4.09
C VAL A 146 -8.27 4.89 -4.99
N GLY A 147 -7.71 6.09 -4.81
CA GLY A 147 -8.02 7.24 -5.68
C GLY A 147 -7.80 6.93 -7.16
N ILE A 148 -6.65 6.35 -7.51
CA ILE A 148 -6.32 6.02 -8.91
C ILE A 148 -7.22 4.92 -9.46
N THR A 149 -7.57 3.91 -8.65
CA THR A 149 -8.46 2.82 -9.09
C THR A 149 -9.86 3.34 -9.45
N TRP A 150 -10.30 4.44 -8.83
CA TRP A 150 -11.66 4.96 -8.95
C TRP A 150 -11.81 6.11 -9.92
N TYR A 151 -10.80 6.97 -9.98
CA TYR A 151 -10.79 8.15 -10.82
C TYR A 151 -9.81 8.02 -11.99
N GLY A 152 -9.16 6.86 -12.15
CA GLY A 152 -8.28 6.56 -13.27
C GLY A 152 -9.05 6.45 -14.59
N PRO A 153 -8.48 6.93 -15.70
CA PRO A 153 -9.12 6.83 -17.01
C PRO A 153 -9.29 5.36 -17.40
N SER A 154 -10.49 5.04 -17.87
CA SER A 154 -10.81 3.72 -18.39
C SER A 154 -10.03 3.45 -19.68
N LYS A 155 -9.68 2.18 -19.90
CA LYS A 155 -9.17 1.66 -21.15
C LYS A 155 -10.21 1.95 -22.23
N GLU A 156 -9.76 2.44 -23.39
CA GLU A 156 -10.65 2.54 -24.54
C GLU A 156 -11.24 1.15 -24.84
N GLY A 157 -12.57 1.06 -24.86
CA GLY A 157 -13.29 -0.18 -25.12
C GLY A 157 -12.98 -0.72 -26.52
N PRO A 158 -13.20 -2.03 -26.76
CA PRO A 158 -13.03 -2.62 -28.08
C PRO A 158 -13.96 -1.91 -29.07
N ARG A 159 -13.40 -1.27 -30.09
CA ARG A 159 -14.19 -0.61 -31.15
C ARG A 159 -14.52 -1.63 -32.23
N VAL A 160 -15.72 -1.51 -32.79
CA VAL A 160 -16.19 -2.39 -33.88
C VAL A 160 -16.63 -1.51 -35.03
N SER A 161 -16.16 -1.85 -36.23
CA SER A 161 -16.63 -1.29 -37.49
C SER A 161 -17.65 -2.25 -38.10
N VAL A 162 -18.86 -1.76 -38.34
CA VAL A 162 -19.94 -2.49 -39.01
C VAL A 162 -20.21 -1.83 -40.34
N THR A 163 -19.99 -2.57 -41.42
CA THR A 163 -20.33 -2.13 -42.78
C THR A 163 -21.71 -2.65 -43.14
N THR A 164 -22.60 -1.75 -43.51
CA THR A 164 -23.95 -2.05 -44.02
C THR A 164 -24.13 -1.40 -45.40
N PRO A 165 -25.14 -1.80 -46.19
CA PRO A 165 -25.47 -1.12 -47.45
C PRO A 165 -25.75 0.38 -47.31
N ALA A 166 -26.16 0.84 -46.12
CA ALA A 166 -26.42 2.24 -45.83
C ALA A 166 -25.15 3.04 -45.46
N GLY A 167 -24.02 2.36 -45.24
CA GLY A 167 -22.76 2.97 -44.83
C GLY A 167 -22.01 2.16 -43.77
N THR A 168 -20.80 2.63 -43.46
CA THR A 168 -19.95 2.04 -42.41
C THR A 168 -20.10 2.85 -41.12
N VAL A 169 -20.40 2.16 -40.02
CA VAL A 169 -20.54 2.74 -38.68
C VAL A 169 -19.48 2.15 -37.77
N CYS A 170 -18.67 3.00 -37.14
CA CYS A 170 -17.63 2.58 -36.21
C CYS A 170 -17.90 3.16 -34.82
N GLY A 171 -17.82 2.32 -33.79
CA GLY A 171 -18.06 2.75 -32.41
C GLY A 171 -17.85 1.64 -31.38
N GLU A 172 -18.11 1.96 -30.12
CA GLU A 172 -18.04 1.02 -29.00
C GLU A 172 -19.37 0.25 -28.88
N PRO A 173 -19.37 -1.10 -28.88
CA PRO A 173 -20.59 -1.88 -28.78
C PRO A 173 -21.19 -1.78 -27.37
N LEU A 174 -22.36 -1.15 -27.23
CA LEU A 174 -23.06 -0.99 -25.96
C LEU A 174 -23.97 -2.18 -25.65
N ARG A 175 -24.67 -2.69 -26.68
CA ARG A 175 -25.66 -3.75 -26.50
C ARG A 175 -25.95 -4.46 -27.81
N THR A 176 -26.13 -5.78 -27.75
CA THR A 176 -26.59 -6.59 -28.89
C THR A 176 -27.87 -7.30 -28.48
N ARG A 177 -28.96 -7.07 -29.21
CA ARG A 177 -30.26 -7.73 -28.97
C ARG A 177 -31.01 -7.90 -30.29
N GLU A 178 -31.61 -9.08 -30.50
CA GLU A 178 -32.48 -9.35 -31.67
C GLU A 178 -31.81 -9.02 -33.02
N GLY A 179 -30.54 -9.39 -33.21
CA GLY A 179 -29.81 -9.11 -34.46
C GLY A 179 -29.45 -7.64 -34.67
N ARG A 180 -29.67 -6.76 -33.69
CA ARG A 180 -29.29 -5.34 -33.73
C ARG A 180 -28.19 -5.07 -32.71
N MET A 181 -27.19 -4.28 -33.10
CA MET A 181 -26.09 -3.85 -32.25
C MET A 181 -26.11 -2.33 -32.11
N THR A 182 -26.24 -1.85 -30.87
CA THR A 182 -26.14 -0.42 -30.55
C THR A 182 -24.68 -0.07 -30.30
N LEU A 183 -24.15 0.83 -31.12
CA LEU A 183 -22.80 1.37 -31.06
C LEU A 183 -22.84 2.79 -30.48
N LYS A 184 -21.88 3.11 -29.62
CA LYS A 184 -21.58 4.48 -29.21
C LYS A 184 -20.57 5.06 -30.19
N THR A 185 -20.98 6.06 -30.96
CA THR A 185 -20.14 6.85 -31.87
C THR A 185 -19.87 8.22 -31.26
N ASP A 186 -18.95 8.99 -31.85
CA ASP A 186 -18.66 10.36 -31.41
C ASP A 186 -19.86 11.30 -31.59
N THR A 187 -20.74 10.98 -32.53
CA THR A 187 -21.96 11.73 -32.86
C THR A 187 -23.20 11.29 -32.09
N GLY A 188 -23.12 10.22 -31.28
CA GLY A 188 -24.24 9.72 -30.49
C GLY A 188 -24.35 8.20 -30.44
N ARG A 189 -25.56 7.68 -30.23
CA ARG A 189 -25.82 6.22 -30.25
C ARG A 189 -26.43 5.85 -31.60
N VAL A 190 -25.79 4.92 -32.30
CA VAL A 190 -26.27 4.42 -33.59
C VAL A 190 -26.59 2.94 -33.45
N THR A 191 -27.77 2.51 -33.89
CA THR A 191 -28.14 1.09 -33.90
C THR A 191 -27.93 0.55 -35.31
N ALA A 192 -26.98 -0.38 -35.46
CA ALA A 192 -26.72 -1.10 -36.69
C ALA A 192 -27.49 -2.43 -36.68
N ASP A 193 -28.12 -2.76 -37.81
CA ASP A 193 -28.76 -4.05 -38.03
C ASP A 193 -27.70 -5.05 -38.53
N LEU A 194 -27.37 -6.04 -37.70
CA LEU A 194 -26.37 -7.07 -38.04
C LEU A 194 -26.89 -8.02 -39.11
N THR A 195 -28.21 -8.16 -39.29
CA THR A 195 -28.77 -9.01 -40.35
C THR A 195 -28.50 -8.46 -41.75
N ARG A 196 -28.23 -7.15 -41.85
CA ARG A 196 -27.86 -6.46 -43.09
C ARG A 196 -26.38 -6.10 -43.14
N ALA A 197 -25.58 -6.54 -42.16
CA ALA A 197 -24.16 -6.24 -42.15
C ALA A 197 -23.43 -7.11 -43.18
N THR A 198 -22.68 -6.47 -44.07
CA THR A 198 -21.81 -7.14 -45.03
C THR A 198 -20.46 -7.48 -44.43
N ALA A 199 -19.99 -6.70 -43.44
CA ALA A 199 -18.76 -6.97 -42.71
C ALA A 199 -18.83 -6.44 -41.28
N VAL A 200 -18.18 -7.16 -40.36
CA VAL A 200 -17.98 -6.75 -38.96
C VAL A 200 -16.52 -7.00 -38.61
N HIS A 201 -15.78 -5.93 -38.31
CA HIS A 201 -14.36 -6.01 -37.98
C HIS A 201 -14.07 -5.36 -36.62
N PRO A 202 -13.32 -6.04 -35.72
CA PRO A 202 -12.74 -5.37 -34.57
C PRO A 202 -11.68 -4.38 -35.08
N VAL A 203 -11.74 -3.13 -34.63
CA VAL A 203 -10.81 -2.06 -35.02
C VAL A 203 -10.21 -1.42 -33.79
N THR A 204 -8.96 -0.98 -33.89
CA THR A 204 -8.26 -0.27 -32.80
C THR A 204 -8.59 1.21 -32.79
N SER A 205 -8.96 1.80 -33.93
CA SER A 205 -9.43 3.17 -34.04
C SER A 205 -10.50 3.33 -35.12
N CYS A 206 -11.41 4.29 -34.92
CA CYS A 206 -12.35 4.73 -35.95
C CYS A 206 -11.74 5.90 -36.70
N ALA A 207 -10.85 5.63 -37.67
CA ALA A 207 -10.43 6.66 -38.61
C ALA A 207 -11.56 6.89 -39.63
N PRO A 208 -11.80 8.14 -40.09
CA PRO A 208 -12.67 8.37 -41.24
C PRO A 208 -12.12 7.58 -42.45
N PRO A 209 -12.97 6.95 -43.26
CA PRO A 209 -12.50 6.24 -44.45
C PRO A 209 -11.72 7.21 -45.34
N PRO A 210 -10.62 6.76 -45.99
CA PRO A 210 -9.92 7.61 -46.94
C PRO A 210 -10.93 8.06 -48.01
N ALA A 211 -10.97 9.37 -48.25
CA ALA A 211 -11.71 9.91 -49.38
C ALA A 211 -11.04 9.36 -50.64
N ASN A 212 -11.67 8.34 -51.24
CA ASN A 212 -11.25 7.85 -52.55
C ASN A 212 -11.48 8.99 -53.53
N GLY A 213 -10.38 9.57 -54.03
CA GLY A 213 -10.37 10.39 -55.25
C GLY A 213 -10.41 9.51 -56.49
#